data_AF-T0PS71-F1
#
_entry.id   AF-T0PS71-F1
#
_cell.length_a   1.000
_cell.length_b   1.000
_cell.length_c   1.000
_cell.angle_alpha   90.00
_cell.angle_beta   90.00
_cell.angle_gamma   90.00
#
_symmetry.space_group_name_H-M   'P 1'
#
loop_
_entity.id
_entity.type
_entity.pdbx_description
1 polymer ?
#
loop_
_entity_poly.entity_id
_entity_poly.type
_entity_poly.pdbx_seq_one_letter_code
_entity_poly.pdbx_strand_id
1 'polypeptide(L)'
;KAPPLDSYKALLATSELTWFVYVLNDVGSALTRQYTYSYGSVSANWTWVLASLWTLLSPQPYDASMQRKCSALNLDFALYCDSGTIVLGDQRRCLECMGLALVACVVCYLYARRSSPNLTPIFTPPLLLNAQGYHMLTFKHWVANGVYYIDTTSAIMAGVLSWKCQGHIYLLDIKTWRFVSTALPTPRPQSRAAKEERFAHAFPLHL
;
A
#
# COMPACT_ATOMS: atom_id res chain seq x y z
N LYS A 1 -17.01 -34.72 -0.57
CA LYS A 1 -15.93 -33.96 0.09
C LYS A 1 -15.34 -33.02 -0.95
N ALA A 2 -15.27 -31.76 -0.61
CA ALA A 2 -14.54 -30.71 -1.29
C ALA A 2 -13.18 -31.09 -1.91
N PRO A 3 -12.85 -30.81 -3.18
CA PRO A 3 -11.45 -30.78 -3.62
C PRO A 3 -10.63 -29.74 -2.85
N PRO A 4 -9.34 -30.02 -2.55
CA PRO A 4 -8.45 -29.06 -1.91
C PRO A 4 -8.22 -27.85 -2.81
N LEU A 5 -7.99 -26.68 -2.21
CA LEU A 5 -7.72 -25.45 -2.94
C LEU A 5 -6.35 -25.54 -3.63
N ASP A 6 -6.26 -25.10 -4.90
CA ASP A 6 -4.99 -25.03 -5.60
C ASP A 6 -3.99 -24.12 -4.86
N SER A 7 -2.73 -24.51 -4.81
CA SER A 7 -1.68 -23.79 -4.07
C SER A 7 -1.51 -22.34 -4.56
N TYR A 8 -1.58 -22.08 -5.86
CA TYR A 8 -1.47 -20.72 -6.39
C TYR A 8 -2.65 -19.82 -5.96
N LYS A 9 -3.86 -20.39 -5.82
CA LYS A 9 -5.03 -19.65 -5.30
C LYS A 9 -4.84 -19.31 -3.83
N ALA A 10 -4.28 -20.24 -3.06
CA ALA A 10 -3.95 -19.99 -1.66
C ALA A 10 -2.91 -18.87 -1.51
N LEU A 11 -1.83 -18.90 -2.31
CA LEU A 11 -0.78 -17.87 -2.30
C LEU A 11 -1.29 -16.49 -2.73
N LEU A 12 -2.18 -16.45 -3.72
CA LEU A 12 -2.83 -15.21 -4.16
C LEU A 12 -3.74 -14.67 -3.06
N ALA A 13 -4.57 -15.52 -2.46
CA ALA A 13 -5.46 -15.12 -1.37
C ALA A 13 -4.70 -14.63 -0.13
N THR A 14 -3.56 -15.23 0.23
CA THR A 14 -2.73 -14.75 1.33
C THR A 14 -1.99 -13.46 0.99
N SER A 15 -1.77 -13.15 -0.29
CA SER A 15 -1.20 -11.87 -0.70
C SER A 15 -2.15 -10.70 -0.45
N GLU A 16 -3.47 -10.92 -0.48
CA GLU A 16 -4.48 -9.90 -0.13
C GLU A 16 -4.35 -9.43 1.32
N LEU A 17 -3.79 -10.25 2.22
CA LEU A 17 -3.53 -9.85 3.61
C LEU A 17 -2.48 -8.73 3.70
N THR A 18 -1.59 -8.61 2.70
CA THR A 18 -0.59 -7.52 2.68
C THR A 18 -1.22 -6.15 2.54
N TRP A 19 -2.42 -6.05 1.96
CA TRP A 19 -3.17 -4.79 1.93
C TRP A 19 -3.42 -4.27 3.35
N PHE A 20 -3.80 -5.15 4.28
CA PHE A 20 -4.02 -4.77 5.67
C PHE A 20 -2.72 -4.29 6.33
N VAL A 21 -1.59 -4.92 6.01
CA VAL A 21 -0.26 -4.44 6.46
C VAL A 21 0.04 -3.03 5.94
N TYR A 22 -0.33 -2.72 4.68
CA TYR A 22 -0.15 -1.38 4.14
C TYR A 22 -1.00 -0.34 4.85
N VAL A 23 -2.24 -0.67 5.22
CA VAL A 23 -3.10 0.20 6.04
C VAL A 23 -2.49 0.45 7.42
N LEU A 24 -1.98 -0.60 8.07
CA LEU A 24 -1.30 -0.48 9.36
C LEU A 24 -0.03 0.38 9.27
N ASN A 25 0.72 0.24 8.18
CA ASN A 25 1.90 1.07 7.93
C ASN A 25 1.53 2.52 7.63
N ASP A 26 0.45 2.79 6.90
CA ASP A 26 0.00 4.16 6.62
C ASP A 26 -0.39 4.89 7.91
N VAL A 27 -1.28 4.29 8.72
CA VAL A 27 -1.69 4.84 10.02
C VAL A 27 -0.51 4.91 10.99
N GLY A 28 0.30 3.85 11.03
CA GLY A 28 1.46 3.74 11.92
C GLY A 28 2.60 4.69 11.56
N SER A 29 2.73 5.10 10.30
CA SER A 29 3.84 5.93 9.81
C SER A 29 3.96 7.29 10.52
N ALA A 30 2.84 7.86 10.97
CA ALA A 30 2.82 9.08 11.76
C ALA A 30 3.54 8.91 13.13
N LEU A 31 3.49 7.70 13.70
CA LEU A 31 4.10 7.35 14.98
C LEU A 31 5.52 6.80 14.80
N THR A 32 5.72 5.89 13.85
CA THR A 32 7.00 5.20 13.62
C THR A 32 7.98 6.04 12.81
N ARG A 33 7.48 7.03 12.05
CA ARG A 33 8.27 8.04 11.33
C ARG A 33 9.33 7.42 10.42
N GLN A 34 10.58 7.88 10.53
CA GLN A 34 11.76 7.41 9.78
C GLN A 34 12.02 5.89 9.84
N TYR A 35 11.45 5.18 10.83
CA TYR A 35 11.55 3.72 10.89
C TYR A 35 10.67 3.02 9.86
N THR A 36 9.62 3.67 9.36
CA THR A 36 8.65 3.12 8.39
C THR A 36 9.35 2.52 7.16
N TYR A 37 10.38 3.21 6.64
CA TYR A 37 11.20 2.71 5.54
C TYR A 37 11.82 1.33 5.83
N SER A 38 12.37 1.17 7.04
CA SER A 38 13.14 -0.02 7.41
C SER A 38 12.24 -1.23 7.67
N TYR A 39 11.08 -1.06 8.29
CA TYR A 39 10.24 -2.19 8.69
C TYR A 39 9.07 -2.44 7.73
N GLY A 40 8.59 -1.44 6.97
CA GLY A 40 7.35 -1.53 6.21
C GLY A 40 7.33 -2.64 5.16
N SER A 41 8.36 -2.68 4.29
CA SER A 41 8.48 -3.76 3.29
C SER A 41 8.80 -5.11 3.93
N VAL A 42 9.55 -5.11 5.03
CA VAL A 42 9.94 -6.35 5.74
C VAL A 42 8.72 -6.99 6.39
N SER A 43 7.87 -6.21 7.07
CA SER A 43 6.66 -6.72 7.72
C SER A 43 5.64 -7.27 6.71
N ALA A 44 5.48 -6.64 5.55
CA ALA A 44 4.60 -7.13 4.49
C ALA A 44 5.06 -8.48 3.92
N ASN A 45 6.35 -8.61 3.58
CA ASN A 45 6.91 -9.87 3.07
C ASN A 45 6.83 -11.00 4.11
N TRP A 46 7.17 -10.72 5.38
CA TRP A 46 7.05 -11.72 6.44
C TRP A 46 5.62 -12.15 6.68
N THR A 47 4.68 -11.21 6.72
CA THR A 47 3.25 -11.51 6.86
C THR A 47 2.79 -12.42 5.74
N TRP A 48 3.14 -12.11 4.49
CA TRP A 48 2.76 -12.92 3.33
C TRP A 48 3.35 -14.34 3.39
N VAL A 49 4.65 -14.48 3.70
CA VAL A 49 5.30 -15.80 3.80
C VAL A 49 4.67 -16.63 4.91
N LEU A 50 4.48 -16.06 6.10
CA LEU A 50 3.90 -16.75 7.25
C LEU A 50 2.44 -17.14 6.99
N ALA A 51 1.63 -16.24 6.45
CA ALA A 51 0.23 -16.51 6.12
C ALA A 51 0.10 -17.57 5.01
N SER A 52 0.98 -17.53 4.01
CA SER A 52 1.08 -18.54 2.95
C SER A 52 1.43 -19.90 3.51
N LEU A 53 2.47 -19.98 4.34
CA LEU A 53 2.88 -21.24 4.97
C LEU A 53 1.77 -21.80 5.87
N TRP A 54 1.14 -20.94 6.68
CA TRP A 54 0.00 -21.33 7.52
C TRP A 54 -1.15 -21.90 6.68
N THR A 55 -1.52 -21.23 5.59
CA THR A 55 -2.64 -21.64 4.74
C THR A 55 -2.37 -22.95 4.01
N LEU A 56 -1.11 -23.20 3.60
CA LEU A 56 -0.70 -24.44 2.96
C LEU A 56 -0.62 -25.62 3.94
N LEU A 57 -0.13 -25.39 5.17
CA LEU A 57 -0.01 -26.43 6.19
C LEU A 57 -1.35 -26.75 6.86
N SER A 58 -2.24 -25.77 6.99
CA SER A 58 -3.57 -25.91 7.58
C SER A 58 -4.64 -25.31 6.66
N PRO A 59 -5.05 -26.01 5.59
CA PRO A 59 -6.06 -25.50 4.64
C PRO A 59 -7.42 -25.28 5.31
N GLN A 60 -8.15 -24.25 4.90
CA GLN A 60 -9.50 -23.99 5.43
C GLN A 60 -10.50 -24.96 4.80
N PRO A 61 -11.24 -25.76 5.60
CA PRO A 61 -12.35 -26.52 5.07
C PRO A 61 -13.47 -25.55 4.67
N TYR A 62 -14.02 -25.72 3.48
CA TYR A 62 -15.29 -25.10 3.12
C TYR A 62 -16.43 -26.06 3.42
N ASP A 63 -17.52 -25.53 3.95
CA ASP A 63 -18.75 -26.28 4.17
C ASP A 63 -19.73 -26.00 3.04
N ALA A 64 -20.08 -27.04 2.30
CA ALA A 64 -21.03 -26.96 1.20
C ALA A 64 -22.10 -28.02 1.44
N SER A 65 -23.32 -27.57 1.71
CA SER A 65 -24.49 -28.42 1.87
C SER A 65 -25.39 -28.27 0.64
N MET A 66 -25.79 -29.38 0.04
CA MET A 66 -26.69 -29.39 -1.10
C MET A 66 -28.10 -29.74 -0.61
N GLN A 67 -29.05 -28.82 -0.75
CA GLN A 67 -30.46 -29.05 -0.45
C GLN A 67 -31.28 -28.54 -1.61
N ARG A 68 -32.02 -29.41 -2.29
CA ARG A 68 -32.93 -29.03 -3.37
C ARG A 68 -34.32 -28.78 -2.78
N LYS A 69 -34.69 -27.53 -2.57
CA LYS A 69 -36.04 -27.10 -2.18
C LYS A 69 -36.58 -26.19 -3.27
N CYS A 70 -37.56 -26.69 -4.01
CA CYS A 70 -38.27 -25.92 -5.01
C CYS A 70 -39.64 -25.52 -4.46
N SER A 71 -39.94 -24.24 -4.49
CA SER A 71 -41.27 -23.70 -4.19
C SER A 71 -41.90 -23.18 -5.48
N ALA A 72 -43.10 -23.68 -5.79
CA ALA A 72 -43.89 -23.16 -6.89
C ALA A 72 -44.65 -21.92 -6.42
N LEU A 73 -44.22 -20.74 -6.89
CA LEU A 73 -44.92 -19.48 -6.60
C LEU A 73 -46.04 -19.22 -7.63
N ASN A 74 -45.81 -19.63 -8.88
CA ASN A 74 -46.81 -19.79 -9.93
C ASN A 74 -46.32 -20.88 -10.90
N LEU A 75 -47.03 -22.01 -10.96
CA LEU A 75 -46.67 -23.17 -11.79
C LEU A 75 -46.55 -22.82 -13.29
N ASP A 76 -47.26 -21.78 -13.74
CA ASP A 76 -47.27 -21.34 -15.13
C ASP A 76 -46.17 -20.31 -15.49
N PHE A 77 -45.45 -19.75 -14.51
CA PHE A 77 -44.47 -18.67 -14.76
C PHE A 77 -43.03 -19.01 -14.31
N ALA A 78 -42.83 -19.56 -13.10
CA ALA A 78 -41.49 -19.90 -12.61
C ALA A 78 -41.50 -20.79 -11.34
N LEU A 79 -40.47 -21.64 -11.23
CA LEU A 79 -40.10 -22.37 -10.00
C LEU A 79 -38.87 -21.70 -9.38
N TYR A 80 -38.94 -21.36 -8.08
CA TYR A 80 -37.78 -20.93 -7.32
C TYR A 80 -37.19 -22.13 -6.59
N CYS A 81 -35.98 -22.53 -6.99
CA CYS A 81 -35.27 -23.64 -6.38
C CYS A 81 -34.01 -23.14 -5.66
N ASP A 82 -33.98 -23.32 -4.35
CA ASP A 82 -32.71 -23.35 -3.63
C ASP A 82 -32.10 -24.74 -3.84
N SER A 83 -30.85 -24.80 -4.30
CA SER A 83 -30.16 -26.07 -4.61
C SER A 83 -29.03 -26.37 -3.63
N GLY A 84 -28.64 -25.43 -2.78
CA GLY A 84 -27.55 -25.62 -1.82
C GLY A 84 -27.04 -24.33 -1.20
N THR A 85 -26.54 -24.47 0.02
CA THR A 85 -25.91 -23.42 0.81
C THR A 85 -24.40 -23.68 0.89
N ILE A 86 -23.61 -22.69 0.49
CA ILE A 86 -22.15 -22.72 0.63
C ILE A 86 -21.78 -21.71 1.71
N VAL A 87 -21.17 -22.17 2.79
CA VAL A 87 -20.63 -21.31 3.84
C VAL A 87 -19.17 -21.04 3.50
N LEU A 88 -18.90 -19.81 3.06
CA LEU A 88 -17.55 -19.35 2.72
C LEU A 88 -16.94 -18.60 3.90
N GLY A 89 -15.82 -19.10 4.40
CA GLY A 89 -14.96 -18.40 5.37
C GLY A 89 -15.21 -18.76 6.83
N ASP A 90 -14.23 -18.40 7.66
CA ASP A 90 -14.27 -18.51 9.12
C ASP A 90 -13.77 -17.20 9.73
N GLN A 91 -14.61 -16.58 10.56
CA GLN A 91 -14.30 -15.30 11.20
C GLN A 91 -13.08 -15.42 12.11
N ARG A 92 -12.88 -16.56 12.78
CA ARG A 92 -11.75 -16.75 13.70
C ARG A 92 -10.44 -16.69 12.94
N ARG A 93 -10.34 -17.43 11.84
CA ARG A 93 -9.16 -17.42 10.97
C ARG A 93 -8.90 -16.07 10.32
N CYS A 94 -9.93 -15.31 9.97
CA CYS A 94 -9.75 -13.92 9.53
C CYS A 94 -9.11 -13.06 10.63
N LEU A 95 -9.61 -13.14 11.87
CA LEU A 95 -9.05 -12.40 13.00
C LEU A 95 -7.62 -12.85 13.33
N GLU A 96 -7.32 -14.15 13.24
CA GLU A 96 -5.96 -14.69 13.41
C GLU A 96 -5.00 -14.13 12.35
N CYS A 97 -5.41 -14.09 11.07
CA CYS A 97 -4.62 -13.48 10.00
C CYS A 97 -4.36 -11.99 10.24
N MET A 98 -5.39 -11.24 10.67
CA MET A 98 -5.25 -9.82 11.03
C MET A 98 -4.31 -9.64 12.23
N GLY A 99 -4.43 -10.51 13.24
CA GLY A 99 -3.53 -10.55 14.40
C GLY A 99 -2.08 -10.83 13.99
N LEU A 100 -1.85 -11.79 13.09
CA LEU A 100 -0.54 -12.11 12.56
C LEU A 100 0.09 -10.90 11.84
N ALA A 101 -0.69 -10.19 11.01
CA ALA A 101 -0.23 -8.98 10.34
C ALA A 101 0.15 -7.87 11.34
N LEU A 102 -0.67 -7.65 12.38
CA LEU A 102 -0.39 -6.70 13.46
C LEU A 102 0.89 -7.04 14.21
N VAL A 103 1.04 -8.30 14.63
CA VAL A 103 2.23 -8.77 15.37
C VAL A 103 3.48 -8.65 14.51
N ALA A 104 3.42 -9.03 13.23
CA ALA A 104 4.54 -8.89 12.30
C ALA A 104 4.96 -7.43 12.16
N CYS A 105 4.01 -6.49 12.03
CA CYS A 105 4.32 -5.05 11.98
C CYS A 105 5.03 -4.58 13.26
N VAL A 106 4.50 -4.94 14.44
CA VAL A 106 5.08 -4.54 15.73
C VAL A 106 6.47 -5.12 15.93
N VAL A 107 6.66 -6.42 15.67
CA VAL A 107 7.97 -7.08 15.83
C VAL A 107 8.99 -6.49 14.88
N CYS A 108 8.66 -6.30 13.61
CA CYS A 108 9.57 -5.69 12.64
C CYS A 108 9.91 -4.24 13.01
N TYR A 109 8.94 -3.45 13.50
CA TYR A 109 9.19 -2.10 13.99
C TYR A 109 10.13 -2.09 15.21
N LEU A 110 9.87 -2.92 16.22
CA LEU A 110 10.72 -3.01 17.40
C LEU A 110 12.14 -3.46 17.05
N TYR A 111 12.28 -4.40 16.13
CA TYR A 111 13.56 -4.82 15.60
C TYR A 111 14.29 -3.67 14.91
N ALA A 112 13.64 -2.97 13.97
CA ALA A 112 14.23 -1.82 13.28
C ALA A 112 14.64 -0.71 14.26
N ARG A 113 13.82 -0.45 15.29
CA ARG A 113 14.10 0.54 16.33
C ARG A 113 15.30 0.16 17.20
N ARG A 114 15.44 -1.13 17.55
CA ARG A 114 16.59 -1.61 18.32
C ARG A 114 17.88 -1.64 17.51
N SER A 115 17.81 -2.02 16.23
CA SER A 115 18.98 -2.09 15.36
C SER A 115 19.54 -0.71 15.01
N SER A 116 18.68 0.31 14.93
CA SER A 116 19.07 1.68 14.53
C SER A 116 18.42 2.75 15.42
N PRO A 117 18.81 2.90 16.71
CA PRO A 117 18.09 3.75 17.67
C PRO A 117 18.15 5.26 17.38
N ASN A 118 19.13 5.72 16.61
CA ASN A 118 19.38 7.14 16.34
C ASN A 118 19.20 7.51 14.86
N LEU A 119 18.20 6.93 14.18
CA LEU A 119 17.85 7.36 12.82
C LEU A 119 17.47 8.86 12.85
N THR A 120 18.00 9.62 11.91
CA THR A 120 17.75 11.07 11.79
C THR A 120 16.67 11.34 10.75
N PRO A 121 15.78 12.33 10.97
CA PRO A 121 14.83 12.77 9.97
C PRO A 121 15.54 13.33 8.73
N ILE A 122 14.96 13.15 7.55
CA ILE A 122 15.60 13.56 6.28
C ILE A 122 15.51 15.09 6.10
N PHE A 123 14.29 15.65 6.17
CA PHE A 123 14.00 17.09 6.01
C PHE A 123 12.60 17.43 6.55
N THR A 124 12.15 18.69 6.48
CA THR A 124 10.80 19.08 6.90
C THR A 124 9.71 18.36 6.07
N PRO A 125 8.71 17.70 6.67
CA PRO A 125 7.65 17.04 5.92
C PRO A 125 6.95 17.99 4.94
N PRO A 126 6.86 17.65 3.63
CA PRO A 126 6.18 18.47 2.64
C PRO A 126 4.65 18.27 2.72
N LEU A 127 3.89 19.31 2.37
CA LEU A 127 2.42 19.26 2.39
C LEU A 127 1.83 18.32 1.32
N LEU A 128 2.59 18.10 0.24
CA LEU A 128 2.18 17.28 -0.92
C LEU A 128 2.21 15.76 -0.65
N LEU A 129 2.91 15.30 0.38
CA LEU A 129 3.05 13.87 0.69
C LEU A 129 2.32 13.53 1.98
N ASN A 130 1.64 12.36 2.00
CA ASN A 130 1.19 11.78 3.27
C ASN A 130 2.38 11.25 4.08
N ALA A 131 2.15 10.94 5.36
CA ALA A 131 3.19 10.47 6.27
C ALA A 131 3.92 9.23 5.72
N GLN A 132 3.18 8.26 5.18
CA GLN A 132 3.76 7.06 4.59
C GLN A 132 4.64 7.37 3.38
N GLY A 133 4.14 8.16 2.42
CA GLY A 133 4.89 8.55 1.23
C GLY A 133 6.17 9.31 1.58
N TYR A 134 6.11 10.21 2.56
CA TYR A 134 7.29 10.92 3.05
C TYR A 134 8.32 9.98 3.73
N HIS A 135 7.87 9.02 4.53
CA HIS A 135 8.76 8.14 5.28
C HIS A 135 9.23 6.89 4.51
N MET A 136 8.59 6.54 3.39
CA MET A 136 8.89 5.33 2.61
C MET A 136 9.63 5.63 1.30
N LEU A 137 9.55 6.85 0.78
CA LEU A 137 10.35 7.30 -0.36
C LEU A 137 11.77 7.68 0.06
N THR A 138 12.73 7.47 -0.85
CA THR A 138 14.13 7.88 -0.65
C THR A 138 14.45 9.14 -1.43
N PHE A 139 14.93 10.16 -0.72
CA PHE A 139 15.29 11.45 -1.32
C PHE A 139 16.80 11.68 -1.39
N LYS A 140 17.62 10.69 -1.03
CA LYS A 140 19.09 10.82 -0.94
C LYS A 140 19.73 11.38 -2.23
N HIS A 141 19.18 11.03 -3.37
CA HIS A 141 19.67 11.43 -4.68
C HIS A 141 18.82 12.54 -5.34
N TRP A 142 17.77 13.01 -4.67
CA TRP A 142 16.82 13.99 -5.19
C TRP A 142 16.94 15.33 -4.46
N VAL A 143 18.18 15.78 -4.23
CA VAL A 143 18.48 17.07 -3.59
C VAL A 143 19.36 17.89 -4.50
N ALA A 144 18.96 19.13 -4.75
CA ALA A 144 19.73 20.10 -5.52
C ALA A 144 19.65 21.48 -4.85
N ASN A 145 20.80 22.09 -4.55
CA ASN A 145 20.90 23.41 -3.90
C ASN A 145 20.05 23.53 -2.60
N GLY A 146 19.96 22.46 -1.82
CA GLY A 146 19.15 22.42 -0.58
C GLY A 146 17.64 22.26 -0.79
N VAL A 147 17.18 22.12 -2.04
CA VAL A 147 15.77 21.85 -2.38
C VAL A 147 15.61 20.35 -2.68
N TYR A 148 14.57 19.76 -2.10
CA TYR A 148 14.20 18.36 -2.30
C TYR A 148 13.22 18.25 -3.48
N TYR A 149 13.49 17.31 -4.37
CA TYR A 149 12.71 17.04 -5.57
C TYR A 149 12.06 15.66 -5.49
N ILE A 150 11.02 15.45 -6.29
CA ILE A 150 10.43 14.15 -6.55
C ILE A 150 10.22 14.01 -8.05
N ASP A 151 10.49 12.82 -8.59
CA ASP A 151 10.19 12.50 -9.99
C ASP A 151 8.68 12.27 -10.19
N THR A 152 8.19 12.51 -11.42
CA THR A 152 6.77 12.36 -11.77
C THR A 152 6.23 10.96 -11.42
N THR A 153 7.00 9.89 -11.60
CA THR A 153 6.52 8.53 -11.35
C THR A 153 6.33 8.28 -9.86
N SER A 154 7.32 8.64 -9.03
CA SER A 154 7.19 8.56 -7.57
C SER A 154 6.08 9.48 -7.05
N ALA A 155 5.88 10.64 -7.66
CA ALA A 155 4.78 11.53 -7.33
C ALA A 155 3.41 10.89 -7.61
N ILE A 156 3.23 10.26 -8.78
CA ILE A 156 1.99 9.54 -9.12
C ILE A 156 1.73 8.41 -8.12
N MET A 157 2.76 7.62 -7.78
CA MET A 157 2.66 6.57 -6.75
C MET A 157 2.32 7.16 -5.38
N ALA A 158 2.82 8.35 -5.09
CA ALA A 158 2.46 9.13 -3.93
C ALA A 158 1.15 9.93 -4.11
N GLY A 159 0.32 9.65 -5.12
CA GLY A 159 -1.01 10.25 -5.32
C GLY A 159 -1.02 11.71 -5.77
N VAL A 160 0.10 12.22 -6.27
CA VAL A 160 0.24 13.58 -6.82
C VAL A 160 0.43 13.48 -8.32
N LEU A 161 -0.54 13.97 -9.09
CA LEU A 161 -0.41 14.09 -10.54
C LEU A 161 0.25 15.43 -10.87
N SER A 162 1.34 15.39 -11.63
CA SER A 162 2.05 16.59 -12.07
C SER A 162 2.10 16.68 -13.59
N TRP A 163 1.79 17.84 -14.16
CA TRP A 163 2.03 18.13 -15.57
C TRP A 163 2.54 19.55 -15.76
N LYS A 164 3.31 19.76 -16.82
CA LYS A 164 3.93 21.05 -17.17
C LYS A 164 3.20 21.62 -18.38
N CYS A 165 2.70 22.85 -18.29
CA CYS A 165 2.04 23.52 -19.41
C CYS A 165 2.34 25.03 -19.38
N GLN A 166 2.74 25.59 -20.52
CA GLN A 166 2.99 27.03 -20.72
C GLN A 166 3.87 27.70 -19.63
N GLY A 167 4.95 27.04 -19.19
CA GLY A 167 5.83 27.61 -18.16
C GLY A 167 5.31 27.47 -16.71
N HIS A 168 4.21 26.77 -16.49
CA HIS A 168 3.67 26.43 -15.18
C HIS A 168 3.74 24.92 -14.91
N ILE A 169 3.88 24.56 -13.63
CA ILE A 169 3.61 23.20 -13.14
C ILE A 169 2.24 23.21 -12.48
N TYR A 170 1.41 22.26 -12.88
CA TYR A 170 0.14 21.97 -12.26
C TYR A 170 0.26 20.67 -11.49
N LEU A 171 -0.16 20.70 -10.23
CA LEU A 171 -0.15 19.59 -9.30
C LEU A 171 -1.56 19.34 -8.81
N LEU A 172 -2.04 18.11 -8.99
CA LEU A 172 -3.28 17.63 -8.40
C LEU A 172 -2.95 16.56 -7.36
N ASP A 173 -3.14 16.88 -6.08
CA ASP A 173 -3.11 15.88 -5.02
C ASP A 173 -4.47 15.18 -4.97
N ILE A 174 -4.53 13.94 -5.46
CA ILE A 174 -5.75 13.14 -5.52
C ILE A 174 -6.26 12.79 -4.11
N LYS A 175 -5.37 12.73 -3.11
CA LYS A 175 -5.76 12.35 -1.74
C LYS A 175 -6.60 13.43 -1.09
N THR A 176 -6.24 14.69 -1.32
CA THR A 176 -6.91 15.86 -0.72
C THR A 176 -7.79 16.61 -1.71
N TRP A 177 -7.83 16.20 -2.98
CA TRP A 177 -8.49 16.90 -4.08
C TRP A 177 -8.05 18.36 -4.23
N ARG A 178 -6.80 18.67 -3.84
CA ARG A 178 -6.23 20.01 -3.92
C ARG A 178 -5.48 20.18 -5.23
N PHE A 179 -5.76 21.31 -5.87
CA PHE A 179 -5.08 21.73 -7.08
C PHE A 179 -4.13 22.90 -6.77
N VAL A 180 -2.87 22.76 -7.15
CA VAL A 180 -1.84 23.79 -6.99
C VAL A 180 -1.24 24.09 -8.35
N SER A 181 -1.14 25.38 -8.68
CA SER A 181 -0.42 25.85 -9.85
C SER A 181 0.71 26.75 -9.40
N THR A 182 1.91 26.49 -9.92
CA THR A 182 3.10 27.29 -9.64
C THR A 182 3.84 27.58 -10.94
N ALA A 183 4.48 28.74 -11.04
CA ALA A 183 5.42 28.99 -12.12
C ALA A 183 6.58 27.99 -12.00
N LEU A 184 7.05 27.45 -13.14
CA LEU A 184 8.28 26.68 -13.18
C LEU A 184 9.43 27.58 -12.70
N PRO A 185 10.18 27.22 -11.64
CA PRO A 185 11.43 27.88 -11.36
C PRO A 185 12.34 27.63 -12.57
N THR A 186 12.64 28.66 -13.36
CA THR A 186 13.64 28.57 -14.42
C THR A 186 14.95 28.16 -13.74
N PRO A 187 15.51 26.96 -14.05
CA PRO A 187 16.79 26.59 -13.50
C PRO A 187 17.79 27.67 -13.93
N ARG A 188 18.44 28.34 -12.98
CA ARG A 188 19.56 29.22 -13.36
C ARG A 188 20.55 28.34 -14.14
N PRO A 189 21.03 28.76 -15.31
CA PRO A 189 21.87 27.95 -16.20
C PRO A 189 23.21 27.51 -15.58
N GLN A 190 23.52 27.99 -14.36
CA GLN A 190 24.71 27.63 -13.58
C GLN A 190 24.47 26.52 -12.54
N SER A 191 23.24 26.06 -12.33
CA SER A 191 22.99 25.00 -11.33
C SER A 191 23.38 23.62 -11.87
N ARG A 192 24.18 22.87 -11.11
CA ARG A 192 24.62 21.50 -11.46
C ARG A 192 23.45 20.56 -11.77
N ALA A 193 22.29 20.79 -11.13
CA ALA A 193 21.05 20.06 -11.35
C ALA A 193 20.37 20.33 -12.69
N ALA A 194 20.50 21.54 -13.26
CA ALA A 194 20.00 21.83 -14.60
C ALA A 194 20.74 21.03 -15.70
N LYS A 195 21.94 20.52 -15.38
CA LYS A 195 22.78 19.73 -16.27
C LYS A 195 22.50 18.22 -16.18
N GLU A 196 21.71 17.78 -15.21
CA GLU A 196 21.42 16.36 -14.98
C GLU A 196 20.02 16.01 -15.48
N GLU A 197 19.93 15.17 -16.53
CA GLU A 197 18.66 14.77 -17.18
C GLU A 197 17.61 14.22 -16.22
N ARG A 198 18.03 13.62 -15.10
CA ARG A 198 17.12 13.05 -14.09
C ARG A 198 16.14 14.08 -13.50
N PHE A 199 16.50 15.37 -13.46
CA PHE A 199 15.62 16.41 -12.94
C PHE A 199 14.64 16.97 -13.99
N ALA A 200 14.74 16.56 -15.25
CA ALA A 200 13.86 17.03 -16.33
C ALA A 200 12.38 16.74 -16.03
N HIS A 201 12.11 15.56 -15.45
CA HIS A 201 10.78 15.10 -15.04
C HIS A 201 10.57 15.16 -13.52
N ALA A 202 11.31 16.02 -12.82
CA ALA A 202 11.12 16.23 -11.39
C ALA A 202 10.55 17.62 -11.11
N PHE A 203 9.97 17.77 -9.91
CA PHE A 203 9.50 19.05 -9.38
C PHE A 203 9.84 19.16 -7.88
N PRO A 204 9.99 20.38 -7.33
CA PRO A 204 10.35 20.57 -5.94
C PRO A 204 9.17 20.23 -5.02
N LEU A 205 9.45 19.60 -3.88
CA LEU A 205 8.45 19.20 -2.87
C LEU A 205 7.99 20.34 -1.96
N HIS A 206 8.85 21.35 -1.78
CA HIS A 206 8.51 22.59 -1.07
C HIS A 206 8.25 23.66 -2.11
N LEU A 207 6.96 23.89 -2.37
CA LEU A 207 6.43 24.98 -3.19
C LEU A 207 5.96 26.13 -2.30
#